data_AF-H0GFC0-F1
#
_entry.id   AF-H0GFC0-F1
#
_cell.length_a   1.000
_cell.length_b   1.000
_cell.length_c   1.000
_cell.angle_alpha   90.00
_cell.angle_beta   90.00
_cell.angle_gamma   90.00
#
_symmetry.space_group_name_H-M   'P 1'
#
loop_
_entity.id
_entity.type
_entity.pdbx_description
1 polymer ?
#
loop_
_entity_poly.entity_id
_entity_poly.type
_entity_poly.pdbx_seq_one_letter_code
_entity_poly.pdbx_strand_id
1 'polypeptide(L)'
;MKRLKPVSPGLRWYRSPIYPYLYKGRPVRALTVVRKKHGGRNNSGKITVRHQGGGHRNRTRLIDFNRWEGGAQTVQRIEYDPGRSSHIALLKHNTTGELSYIIACDGLRPGDVVESFRRGIPQTLLNEMGGKVDPAILSVKTTQRGNCLPISMIPIGTIIHNVGITPVGPGKFCRSAGTYARVLAILPEKKKAIVRLQSGEHRYVSLEAVATIGVVSNIDHQNRSLGKAGRSRWLGIRPTVRGVAMNKCDHPHGGGRGKSKSNKLSMSPWGQLAKGYKTRRGKNQNRMKVKDRPRGKDARL
;
A
#
# COMPACT_ATOMS: atom_id res chain seq x y z
N MET A 1 -17.77 -4.09 -12.74
CA MET A 1 -17.63 -2.64 -12.40
C MET A 1 -19.01 -1.98 -12.32
N LYS A 2 -19.32 -1.18 -11.30
CA LYS A 2 -20.61 -0.47 -11.14
C LYS A 2 -20.69 0.75 -12.05
N ARG A 3 -21.78 0.85 -12.80
CA ARG A 3 -22.21 2.02 -13.59
C ARG A 3 -23.68 2.29 -13.31
N LEU A 4 -24.05 3.54 -13.05
CA LEU A 4 -25.45 3.95 -12.88
C LEU A 4 -26.02 4.48 -14.20
N LYS A 5 -27.35 4.53 -14.32
CA LYS A 5 -28.03 5.23 -15.42
C LYS A 5 -27.55 6.69 -15.47
N PRO A 6 -27.19 7.24 -16.64
CA PRO A 6 -26.58 8.56 -16.76
C PRO A 6 -27.61 9.69 -16.73
N VAL A 7 -28.50 9.69 -15.73
CA VAL A 7 -29.55 10.73 -15.54
C VAL A 7 -28.98 12.12 -15.22
N SER A 8 -27.72 12.17 -14.79
CA SER A 8 -26.96 13.41 -14.58
C SER A 8 -25.61 13.31 -15.31
N PRO A 9 -25.09 14.40 -15.89
CA PRO A 9 -23.80 14.39 -16.59
C PRO A 9 -22.66 13.92 -15.69
N GLY A 10 -22.71 14.23 -14.38
CA GLY A 10 -21.70 13.79 -13.41
C GLY A 10 -21.71 12.28 -13.10
N LEU A 11 -22.79 11.57 -13.43
CA LEU A 11 -22.90 10.11 -13.25
C LEU A 11 -22.38 9.33 -14.46
N ARG A 12 -22.39 9.91 -15.66
CA ARG A 12 -22.00 9.27 -16.93
C ARG A 12 -20.66 8.54 -16.82
N TRP A 13 -19.66 9.20 -16.23
CA TRP A 13 -18.30 8.71 -16.09
C TRP A 13 -17.97 8.08 -14.73
N TYR A 14 -18.93 8.02 -13.80
CA TYR A 14 -18.67 7.37 -12.53
C TYR A 14 -18.53 5.85 -12.69
N ARG A 15 -17.41 5.31 -12.24
CA ARG A 15 -17.15 3.86 -12.17
C ARG A 15 -16.57 3.49 -10.81
N SER A 16 -17.10 2.44 -10.19
CA SER A 16 -16.59 1.89 -8.93
C SER A 16 -16.55 0.37 -8.97
N PRO A 17 -15.53 -0.31 -8.43
CA PRO A 17 -15.55 -1.75 -8.30
C PRO A 17 -16.69 -2.20 -7.36
N ILE A 18 -17.20 -3.41 -7.59
CA ILE A 18 -18.28 -4.01 -6.81
C ILE A 18 -17.67 -5.09 -5.92
N TYR A 19 -17.90 -5.00 -4.61
CA TYR A 19 -17.45 -5.98 -3.64
C TYR A 19 -18.65 -6.40 -2.77
N PRO A 20 -19.40 -7.44 -3.14
CA PRO A 20 -20.60 -7.85 -2.42
C PRO A 20 -20.27 -8.45 -1.05
N TYR A 21 -19.09 -9.06 -0.91
CA TYR A 21 -18.57 -9.63 0.34
C TYR A 21 -18.14 -8.58 1.38
N LEU A 22 -18.10 -7.29 1.00
CA LEU A 22 -17.61 -6.24 1.87
C LEU A 22 -18.65 -5.92 2.95
N TYR A 23 -18.19 -5.85 4.19
CA TYR A 23 -19.06 -5.59 5.33
C TYR A 23 -19.74 -4.22 5.24
N LYS A 24 -21.04 -4.19 5.54
CA LYS A 24 -21.91 -3.01 5.41
C LYS A 24 -22.04 -2.20 6.72
N GLY A 25 -21.53 -2.72 7.84
CA GLY A 25 -21.64 -2.11 9.16
C GLY A 25 -20.50 -1.15 9.53
N ARG A 26 -20.46 -0.76 10.81
CA ARG A 26 -19.40 0.09 11.39
C ARG A 26 -18.17 -0.75 11.79
N PRO A 27 -16.95 -0.17 11.75
CA PRO A 27 -15.75 -0.83 12.26
C PRO A 27 -15.80 -0.98 13.79
N VAL A 28 -15.00 -1.90 14.34
CA VAL A 28 -14.85 -2.07 15.79
C VAL A 28 -14.34 -0.76 16.41
N ARG A 29 -15.12 -0.19 17.34
CA ARG A 29 -14.88 1.17 17.82
C ARG A 29 -13.56 1.32 18.58
N ALA A 30 -13.16 0.28 19.32
CA ALA A 30 -11.90 0.20 20.08
C ALA A 30 -10.67 0.30 19.15
N LEU A 31 -10.72 -0.33 17.98
CA LEU A 31 -9.63 -0.34 17.00
C LEU A 31 -9.63 0.88 16.06
N THR A 32 -10.29 1.97 16.46
CA THR A 32 -10.35 3.20 15.66
C THR A 32 -10.04 4.45 16.46
N VAL A 33 -9.20 5.31 15.88
CA VAL A 33 -8.84 6.61 16.42
C VAL A 33 -9.36 7.73 15.50
N VAL A 34 -9.63 8.91 16.06
CA VAL A 34 -10.01 10.08 15.24
C VAL A 34 -8.87 10.43 14.30
N ARG A 35 -9.17 10.61 13.00
CA ARG A 35 -8.18 11.10 12.04
C ARG A 35 -8.19 12.63 12.02
N LYS A 36 -7.33 13.24 12.85
CA LYS A 36 -7.13 14.70 12.87
C LYS A 36 -6.74 15.19 11.48
N LYS A 37 -7.44 16.21 10.98
CA LYS A 37 -7.16 16.84 9.69
C LYS A 37 -6.22 18.01 9.88
N HIS A 38 -5.23 18.13 9.01
CA HIS A 38 -4.26 19.23 9.02
C HIS A 38 -4.44 20.20 7.84
N GLY A 39 -5.22 19.83 6.82
CA GLY A 39 -5.44 20.67 5.63
C GLY A 39 -4.15 20.98 4.84
N GLY A 40 -3.13 20.13 4.95
CA GLY A 40 -1.83 20.34 4.33
C GLY A 40 -0.91 21.33 5.05
N ARG A 41 -1.22 21.69 6.31
CA ARG A 41 -0.41 22.61 7.13
C ARG A 41 0.57 21.86 8.04
N ASN A 42 1.72 22.49 8.31
CA ASN A 42 2.67 22.05 9.34
C ASN A 42 2.34 22.68 10.72
N ASN A 43 3.22 22.47 11.71
CA ASN A 43 3.11 23.05 13.05
C ASN A 43 3.10 24.59 13.05
N SER A 44 3.76 25.26 12.09
CA SER A 44 3.73 26.72 11.92
C SER A 44 2.41 27.25 11.33
N GLY A 45 1.45 26.39 11.01
CA GLY A 45 0.19 26.78 10.38
C GLY A 45 0.30 27.13 8.88
N LYS A 46 1.49 27.04 8.29
CA LYS A 46 1.74 27.32 6.87
C LYS A 46 1.43 26.09 6.01
N ILE A 47 0.91 26.30 4.80
CA ILE A 47 0.63 25.20 3.86
C ILE A 47 1.95 24.66 3.30
N THR A 48 2.30 23.44 3.67
CA THR A 48 3.49 22.73 3.15
C THR A 48 3.12 21.73 2.08
N VAL A 49 1.93 21.13 2.16
CA VAL A 49 1.39 20.22 1.14
C VAL A 49 0.17 20.84 0.49
N ARG A 50 0.34 21.29 -0.75
CA ARG A 50 -0.75 21.88 -1.54
C ARG A 50 -1.87 20.86 -1.82
N HIS A 51 -3.05 21.39 -2.13
CA HIS A 51 -4.21 20.64 -2.61
C HIS A 51 -4.88 19.70 -1.59
N GLN A 52 -4.61 19.84 -0.29
CA GLN A 52 -5.28 19.06 0.76
C GLN A 52 -6.28 19.92 1.55
N GLY A 53 -7.44 19.36 1.89
CA GLY A 53 -8.41 19.98 2.81
C GLY A 53 -9.88 19.67 2.50
N GLY A 54 -10.76 19.90 3.48
CA GLY A 54 -12.22 19.89 3.28
C GLY A 54 -12.87 18.55 2.94
N GLY A 55 -12.20 17.42 3.17
CA GLY A 55 -12.76 16.08 2.92
C GLY A 55 -13.79 15.64 3.97
N HIS A 56 -14.38 14.46 3.80
CA HIS A 56 -15.31 13.87 4.78
C HIS A 56 -14.63 13.59 6.14
N ARG A 57 -15.39 13.54 7.24
CA ARG A 57 -14.87 13.13 8.57
C ARG A 57 -14.45 11.66 8.51
N ASN A 58 -13.27 11.34 9.03
CA ASN A 58 -12.69 10.00 8.96
C ASN A 58 -12.17 9.53 10.31
N ARG A 59 -12.06 8.20 10.45
CA ARG A 59 -11.41 7.51 11.56
C ARG A 59 -10.25 6.69 11.04
N THR A 60 -9.09 6.80 11.67
CA THR A 60 -7.94 5.94 11.37
C THR A 60 -8.17 4.58 12.02
N ARG A 61 -8.00 3.50 11.25
CA ARG A 61 -8.01 2.13 11.79
C ARG A 61 -6.61 1.79 12.27
N LEU A 62 -6.52 1.25 13.49
CA LEU A 62 -5.31 0.66 14.03
C LEU A 62 -5.15 -0.71 13.38
N ILE A 63 -4.19 -0.82 12.47
CA ILE A 63 -3.91 -2.04 11.72
C ILE A 63 -2.58 -2.59 12.19
N ASP A 64 -2.55 -3.88 12.46
CA ASP A 64 -1.34 -4.59 12.78
C ASP A 64 -0.53 -4.90 11.51
N PHE A 65 0.50 -4.08 11.28
CA PHE A 65 1.52 -4.33 10.24
C PHE A 65 2.69 -5.18 10.75
N ASN A 66 2.74 -5.49 12.05
CA ASN A 66 3.81 -6.22 12.69
C ASN A 66 3.53 -7.73 12.73
N ARG A 67 2.31 -8.15 13.06
CA ARG A 67 1.91 -9.56 13.12
C ARG A 67 2.78 -10.38 14.08
N TRP A 68 2.90 -9.95 15.34
CA TRP A 68 3.78 -10.61 16.33
C TRP A 68 3.12 -11.72 17.13
N GLU A 69 1.81 -11.67 17.33
CA GLU A 69 1.07 -12.53 18.27
C GLU A 69 1.21 -14.03 17.93
N GLY A 70 1.23 -14.36 16.64
CA GLY A 70 1.22 -15.75 16.17
C GLY A 70 -0.16 -16.40 16.27
N GLY A 71 -0.19 -17.73 16.13
CA GLY A 71 -1.40 -18.53 16.27
C GLY A 71 -2.42 -18.37 15.14
N ALA A 72 -3.36 -19.32 15.08
CA ALA A 72 -4.45 -19.30 14.12
C ALA A 72 -5.47 -18.20 14.47
N GLN A 73 -5.81 -17.39 13.47
CA GLN A 73 -6.76 -16.29 13.61
C GLN A 73 -7.81 -16.37 12.49
N THR A 74 -9.08 -16.48 12.87
CA THR A 74 -10.18 -16.53 11.90
C THR A 74 -10.57 -15.12 11.43
N VAL A 75 -10.68 -14.95 10.11
CA VAL A 75 -11.17 -13.74 9.46
C VAL A 75 -12.67 -13.62 9.71
N GLN A 76 -13.06 -12.70 10.58
CA GLN A 76 -14.47 -12.45 10.90
C GLN A 76 -15.19 -11.76 9.74
N ARG A 77 -14.56 -10.76 9.13
CA ARG A 77 -15.13 -9.98 8.03
C ARG A 77 -14.08 -9.11 7.33
N ILE A 78 -14.43 -8.64 6.14
CA ILE A 78 -13.61 -7.69 5.37
C ILE A 78 -14.33 -6.36 5.29
N GLU A 79 -13.64 -5.27 5.62
CA GLU A 79 -14.20 -3.94 5.74
C GLU A 79 -13.60 -2.95 4.75
N TYR A 80 -14.40 -1.94 4.40
CA TYR A 80 -13.94 -0.75 3.70
C TYR A 80 -13.12 0.15 4.65
N ASP A 81 -12.03 0.73 4.13
CA ASP A 81 -11.24 1.69 4.86
C ASP A 81 -11.02 3.00 4.06
N PRO A 82 -11.50 4.16 4.56
CA PRO A 82 -11.37 5.44 3.86
C PRO A 82 -9.95 6.01 3.87
N GLY A 83 -9.07 5.50 4.73
CA GLY A 83 -7.70 5.99 4.89
C GLY A 83 -6.67 5.34 3.98
N ARG A 84 -7.07 4.38 3.15
CA ARG A 84 -6.20 3.54 2.32
C ARG A 84 -6.96 3.04 1.08
N SER A 85 -6.25 2.51 0.09
CA SER A 85 -6.87 1.91 -1.09
C SER A 85 -7.25 0.44 -0.87
N SER A 86 -6.45 -0.31 -0.13
CA SER A 86 -6.72 -1.73 0.17
C SER A 86 -7.91 -1.91 1.12
N HIS A 87 -8.54 -3.09 1.09
CA HIS A 87 -9.47 -3.52 2.13
C HIS A 87 -8.72 -4.01 3.38
N ILE A 88 -9.43 -4.11 4.49
CA ILE A 88 -8.89 -4.58 5.76
C ILE A 88 -9.70 -5.78 6.23
N ALA A 89 -9.03 -6.77 6.80
CA ALA A 89 -9.69 -7.92 7.39
C ALA A 89 -9.68 -7.76 8.92
N LEU A 90 -10.83 -7.97 9.55
CA LEU A 90 -10.91 -8.11 11.00
C LEU A 90 -10.67 -9.56 11.36
N LEU A 91 -9.60 -9.82 12.09
CA LEU A 91 -9.25 -11.11 12.64
C LEU A 91 -9.76 -11.23 14.07
N LYS A 92 -10.07 -12.46 14.47
CA LYS A 92 -10.23 -12.88 15.85
C LYS A 92 -9.22 -13.97 16.13
N HIS A 93 -8.38 -13.81 17.14
CA HIS A 93 -7.47 -14.86 17.57
C HIS A 93 -8.28 -16.03 18.16
N ASN A 94 -8.00 -17.26 17.74
CA ASN A 94 -8.84 -18.40 18.11
C ASN A 94 -8.69 -18.77 19.59
N THR A 95 -7.47 -18.73 20.12
CA THR A 95 -7.18 -18.98 21.54
C THR A 95 -7.57 -17.81 22.45
N THR A 96 -7.01 -16.61 22.22
CA THR A 96 -7.19 -15.44 23.10
C THR A 96 -8.54 -14.74 22.90
N GLY A 97 -9.14 -14.85 21.71
CA GLY A 97 -10.32 -14.07 21.34
C GLY A 97 -10.05 -12.60 20.98
N GLU A 98 -8.78 -12.16 21.02
CA GLU A 98 -8.39 -10.79 20.70
C GLU A 98 -8.71 -10.42 19.25
N LEU A 99 -9.15 -9.18 19.03
CA LEU A 99 -9.54 -8.67 17.73
C LEU A 99 -8.44 -7.76 17.17
N SER A 100 -8.06 -7.98 15.90
CA SER A 100 -7.04 -7.16 15.24
C SER A 100 -7.39 -6.92 13.77
N TYR A 101 -7.02 -5.75 13.24
CA TYR A 101 -7.13 -5.48 11.81
C TYR A 101 -5.82 -5.79 11.10
N ILE A 102 -5.91 -6.42 9.92
CA ILE A 102 -4.79 -6.58 8.99
C ILE A 102 -5.15 -6.03 7.61
N ILE A 103 -4.16 -5.87 6.72
CA ILE A 103 -4.45 -5.67 5.29
C ILE A 103 -5.06 -6.95 4.75
N ALA A 104 -6.19 -6.84 4.03
CA ALA A 104 -6.78 -8.00 3.38
C ALA A 104 -5.97 -8.40 2.14
N CYS A 105 -5.67 -9.69 2.03
CA CYS A 105 -5.12 -10.30 0.83
C CYS A 105 -6.20 -10.42 -0.25
N ASP A 106 -5.79 -10.46 -1.51
CA ASP A 106 -6.67 -10.86 -2.60
C ASP A 106 -7.16 -12.30 -2.40
N GLY A 107 -8.42 -12.54 -2.76
CA GLY A 107 -9.08 -13.82 -2.52
C GLY A 107 -9.42 -14.16 -1.07
N LEU A 108 -8.98 -13.37 -0.07
CA LEU A 108 -9.35 -13.59 1.34
C LEU A 108 -10.85 -13.36 1.54
N ARG A 109 -11.53 -14.20 2.33
CA ARG A 109 -12.96 -14.09 2.64
C ARG A 109 -13.26 -14.29 4.13
N PRO A 110 -14.42 -13.83 4.62
CA PRO A 110 -14.89 -14.17 5.96
C PRO A 110 -14.95 -15.69 6.13
N GLY A 111 -14.44 -16.20 7.24
CA GLY A 111 -14.32 -17.63 7.52
C GLY A 111 -12.91 -18.21 7.27
N ASP A 112 -12.09 -17.57 6.43
CA ASP A 112 -10.71 -18.00 6.21
C ASP A 112 -9.90 -17.92 7.52
N VAL A 113 -8.98 -18.85 7.73
CA VAL A 113 -8.04 -18.84 8.85
C VAL A 113 -6.68 -18.41 8.34
N VAL A 114 -6.05 -17.48 9.06
CA VAL A 114 -4.70 -17.00 8.77
C VAL A 114 -3.83 -17.08 10.01
N GLU A 115 -2.54 -17.29 9.82
CA GLU A 115 -1.58 -17.41 10.91
C GLU A 115 -0.36 -16.51 10.68
N SER A 116 0.36 -16.20 11.76
CA SER A 116 1.67 -15.57 11.65
C SER A 116 2.77 -16.43 12.25
N PHE A 117 3.76 -16.76 11.43
CA PHE A 117 4.95 -17.51 11.82
C PHE A 117 6.14 -16.60 12.12
N ARG A 118 5.88 -15.33 12.46
CA ARG A 118 6.94 -14.33 12.69
C ARG A 118 7.80 -14.65 13.92
N ARG A 119 7.21 -15.27 14.94
CA ARG A 119 7.92 -15.71 16.16
C ARG A 119 8.64 -17.04 15.98
N GLY A 120 8.40 -17.75 14.88
CA GLY A 120 8.87 -19.11 14.66
C GLY A 120 7.71 -20.05 14.31
N ILE A 121 8.06 -21.32 14.08
CA ILE A 121 7.10 -22.39 13.82
C ILE A 121 6.57 -22.92 15.17
N PRO A 122 5.25 -23.00 15.38
CA PRO A 122 4.71 -23.50 16.64
C PRO A 122 4.97 -25.00 16.79
N GLN A 123 5.10 -25.46 18.03
CA GLN A 123 5.37 -26.88 18.35
C GLN A 123 4.29 -27.81 17.81
N THR A 124 3.03 -27.36 17.74
CA THR A 124 1.93 -28.11 17.13
C THR A 124 2.25 -28.51 15.69
N LEU A 125 2.73 -27.57 14.88
CA LEU A 125 3.10 -27.82 13.48
C LEU A 125 4.37 -28.69 13.38
N LEU A 126 5.31 -28.51 14.32
CA LEU A 126 6.57 -29.27 14.36
C LEU A 126 6.34 -30.75 14.73
N ASN A 127 5.43 -31.01 15.68
CA ASN A 127 5.03 -32.35 16.08
C ASN A 127 4.29 -33.08 14.96
N GLU A 128 3.43 -32.37 14.22
CA GLU A 128 2.75 -32.90 13.04
C GLU A 128 3.73 -33.29 11.91
N MET A 129 4.91 -32.68 11.86
CA MET A 129 6.00 -33.02 10.93
C MET A 129 6.96 -34.10 11.47
N GLY A 130 6.66 -34.71 12.61
CA GLY A 130 7.49 -35.77 13.19
C GLY A 130 8.83 -35.28 13.74
N GLY A 131 8.92 -34.02 14.19
CA GLY A 131 10.09 -33.49 14.89
C GLY A 131 11.22 -32.97 13.98
N LYS A 132 11.19 -33.24 12.67
CA LYS A 132 12.15 -32.68 11.70
C LYS A 132 11.48 -31.61 10.83
N VAL A 133 12.14 -30.47 10.68
CA VAL A 133 11.66 -29.39 9.81
C VAL A 133 12.03 -29.73 8.37
N ASP A 134 11.11 -30.33 7.63
CA ASP A 134 11.22 -30.44 6.18
C ASP A 134 10.82 -29.09 5.54
N PRO A 135 11.74 -28.38 4.85
CA PRO A 135 11.45 -27.11 4.21
C PRO A 135 10.31 -27.18 3.18
N ALA A 136 10.13 -28.31 2.50
CA ALA A 136 9.11 -28.47 1.48
C ALA A 136 7.70 -28.59 2.11
N ILE A 137 7.55 -29.47 3.10
CA ILE A 137 6.29 -29.67 3.82
C ILE A 137 5.89 -28.40 4.56
N LEU A 138 6.86 -27.78 5.25
CA LEU A 138 6.64 -26.51 5.94
C LEU A 138 6.19 -25.43 4.95
N SER A 139 6.86 -25.31 3.81
CA SER A 139 6.53 -24.32 2.79
C SER A 139 5.10 -24.51 2.26
N VAL A 140 4.67 -25.73 1.96
CA VAL A 140 3.31 -26.00 1.44
C VAL A 140 2.23 -25.62 2.47
N LYS A 141 2.41 -25.99 3.73
CA LYS A 141 1.44 -25.67 4.80
C LYS A 141 1.42 -24.19 5.14
N THR A 142 2.59 -23.54 5.18
CA THR A 142 2.70 -22.16 5.66
C THR A 142 2.51 -21.11 4.57
N THR A 143 2.84 -21.42 3.31
CA THR A 143 2.75 -20.51 2.15
C THR A 143 1.31 -20.38 1.62
N GLN A 144 0.33 -20.39 2.52
CA GLN A 144 -1.05 -20.06 2.20
C GLN A 144 -1.22 -18.53 2.15
N ARG A 145 -2.08 -18.05 1.24
CA ARG A 145 -2.41 -16.62 1.12
C ARG A 145 -2.88 -16.04 2.46
N GLY A 146 -2.44 -14.84 2.79
CA GLY A 146 -2.81 -14.15 4.04
C GLY A 146 -1.93 -14.50 5.25
N ASN A 147 -1.20 -15.62 5.22
CA ASN A 147 -0.23 -15.95 6.27
C ASN A 147 0.97 -15.02 6.22
N CYS A 148 1.55 -14.77 7.39
CA CYS A 148 2.63 -13.82 7.58
C CYS A 148 3.88 -14.50 8.12
N LEU A 149 4.98 -14.42 7.38
CA LEU A 149 6.22 -15.16 7.62
C LEU A 149 7.45 -14.24 7.51
N PRO A 150 8.58 -14.60 8.15
CA PRO A 150 9.87 -14.03 7.78
C PRO A 150 10.26 -14.48 6.35
N ILE A 151 10.96 -13.63 5.60
CA ILE A 151 11.34 -13.93 4.21
C ILE A 151 12.20 -15.20 4.09
N SER A 152 12.96 -15.58 5.11
CA SER A 152 13.72 -16.83 5.17
C SER A 152 12.88 -18.08 4.94
N MET A 153 11.61 -18.09 5.39
CA MET A 153 10.72 -19.24 5.28
C MET A 153 9.94 -19.28 3.97
N ILE A 154 10.00 -18.21 3.17
CA ILE A 154 9.20 -18.06 1.96
C ILE A 154 10.00 -18.58 0.77
N PRO A 155 9.44 -19.49 -0.05
CA PRO A 155 10.17 -20.01 -1.21
C PRO A 155 10.41 -18.91 -2.26
N ILE A 156 11.51 -19.05 -2.98
CA ILE A 156 11.89 -18.13 -4.05
C ILE A 156 10.81 -18.15 -5.13
N GLY A 157 10.49 -16.99 -5.70
CA GLY A 157 9.47 -16.83 -6.73
C GLY A 157 8.08 -16.50 -6.18
N THR A 158 7.81 -16.75 -4.89
CA THR A 158 6.50 -16.46 -4.29
C THR A 158 6.17 -14.98 -4.28
N ILE A 159 4.88 -14.71 -4.50
CA ILE A 159 4.29 -13.38 -4.46
C ILE A 159 3.93 -13.03 -3.02
N ILE A 160 4.41 -11.86 -2.58
CA ILE A 160 4.25 -11.38 -1.21
C ILE A 160 3.82 -9.91 -1.18
N HIS A 161 3.23 -9.47 -0.08
CA HIS A 161 2.89 -8.09 0.19
C HIS A 161 3.23 -7.71 1.64
N ASN A 162 3.03 -6.44 2.00
CA ASN A 162 3.37 -5.91 3.33
C ASN A 162 4.82 -6.21 3.77
N VAL A 163 5.79 -5.99 2.87
CA VAL A 163 7.20 -6.39 3.07
C VAL A 163 7.92 -5.43 4.01
N GLY A 164 8.61 -5.97 5.01
CA GLY A 164 9.45 -5.26 5.97
C GLY A 164 10.80 -4.80 5.40
N ILE A 165 11.63 -4.18 6.24
CA ILE A 165 13.02 -3.79 5.89
C ILE A 165 13.99 -4.43 6.86
N THR A 166 13.73 -4.24 8.15
CA THR A 166 14.49 -4.75 9.29
C THR A 166 13.79 -6.00 9.85
N PRO A 167 14.51 -6.83 10.63
CA PRO A 167 13.93 -8.02 11.26
C PRO A 167 12.76 -7.67 12.20
N VAL A 168 12.95 -6.64 13.02
CA VAL A 168 11.98 -6.22 14.05
C VAL A 168 10.89 -5.27 13.54
N GLY A 169 11.12 -4.58 12.43
CA GLY A 169 10.21 -3.54 11.94
C GLY A 169 8.92 -4.09 11.31
N PRO A 170 7.88 -3.25 11.17
CA PRO A 170 6.64 -3.62 10.48
C PRO A 170 6.84 -3.73 8.97
N GLY A 171 5.84 -4.32 8.30
CA GLY A 171 5.67 -4.22 6.87
C GLY A 171 5.55 -2.76 6.39
N LYS A 172 6.34 -2.39 5.38
CA LYS A 172 6.39 -1.01 4.83
C LYS A 172 6.00 -0.96 3.37
N PHE A 173 6.50 -1.89 2.55
CA PHE A 173 6.30 -1.91 1.11
C PHE A 173 5.06 -2.71 0.70
N CYS A 174 4.57 -2.45 -0.51
CA CYS A 174 3.46 -3.18 -1.14
C CYS A 174 2.23 -3.31 -0.23
N ARG A 175 1.70 -2.16 0.23
CA ARG A 175 0.49 -2.07 1.08
C ARG A 175 -0.73 -1.50 0.34
N SER A 176 -0.51 -0.97 -0.86
CA SER A 176 -1.56 -0.38 -1.68
C SER A 176 -2.36 -1.46 -2.39
N ALA A 177 -3.62 -1.16 -2.69
CA ALA A 177 -4.50 -2.05 -3.43
C ALA A 177 -3.85 -2.63 -4.70
N GLY A 178 -3.95 -3.95 -4.88
CA GLY A 178 -3.40 -4.68 -6.03
C GLY A 178 -1.87 -4.73 -6.15
N THR A 179 -1.13 -4.20 -5.16
CA THR A 179 0.34 -4.24 -5.20
C THR A 179 0.88 -5.53 -4.61
N TYR A 180 2.07 -5.93 -5.06
CA TYR A 180 2.80 -7.06 -4.52
C TYR A 180 4.31 -6.88 -4.76
N ALA A 181 5.08 -7.81 -4.21
CA ALA A 181 6.50 -7.98 -4.41
C ALA A 181 6.78 -9.47 -4.68
N ARG A 182 7.97 -9.78 -5.19
CA ARG A 182 8.40 -11.15 -5.45
C ARG A 182 9.77 -11.40 -4.84
N VAL A 183 9.92 -12.51 -4.13
CA VAL A 183 11.23 -12.98 -3.64
C VAL A 183 12.03 -13.49 -4.84
N LEU A 184 13.22 -12.94 -5.07
CA LEU A 184 14.07 -13.32 -6.20
C LEU A 184 15.25 -14.20 -5.79
N ALA A 185 15.87 -13.89 -4.66
CA ALA A 185 17.00 -14.66 -4.15
C ALA A 185 17.10 -14.52 -2.64
N ILE A 186 17.63 -15.54 -1.99
CA ILE A 186 17.88 -15.60 -0.55
C ILE A 186 19.39 -15.77 -0.36
N LEU A 187 20.00 -14.94 0.50
CA LEU A 187 21.44 -14.92 0.75
C LEU A 187 21.69 -15.09 2.27
N PRO A 188 21.72 -16.34 2.78
CA PRO A 188 21.88 -16.62 4.20
C PRO A 188 23.16 -16.03 4.79
N GLU A 189 24.29 -16.17 4.09
CA GLU A 189 25.61 -15.64 4.50
C GLU A 189 25.58 -14.15 4.82
N LYS A 190 24.81 -13.37 4.05
CA LYS A 190 24.72 -11.91 4.17
C LYS A 190 23.53 -11.45 5.02
N LYS A 191 22.75 -12.39 5.58
CA LYS A 191 21.48 -12.15 6.29
C LYS A 191 20.51 -11.26 5.49
N LYS A 192 20.46 -11.45 4.16
CA LYS A 192 19.68 -10.63 3.23
C LYS A 192 18.88 -11.47 2.25
N ALA A 193 17.80 -10.90 1.73
CA ALA A 193 17.06 -11.41 0.59
C ALA A 193 16.92 -10.32 -0.47
N ILE A 194 16.93 -10.71 -1.74
CA ILE A 194 16.65 -9.83 -2.87
C ILE A 194 15.17 -9.93 -3.20
N VAL A 195 14.47 -8.81 -3.09
CA VAL A 195 13.03 -8.71 -3.37
C VAL A 195 12.82 -7.71 -4.50
N ARG A 196 12.03 -8.10 -5.50
CA ARG A 196 11.50 -7.18 -6.52
C ARG A 196 10.24 -6.51 -5.98
N LEU A 197 10.29 -5.18 -5.83
CA LEU A 197 9.15 -4.38 -5.41
C LEU A 197 8.20 -4.09 -6.58
N GLN A 198 6.99 -3.58 -6.29
CA GLN A 198 5.99 -3.20 -7.30
C GLN A 198 6.54 -2.24 -8.37
N SER A 199 7.53 -1.39 -8.04
CA SER A 199 8.16 -0.46 -8.98
C SER A 199 9.07 -1.14 -10.02
N GLY A 200 9.42 -2.41 -9.81
CA GLY A 200 10.45 -3.13 -10.55
C GLY A 200 11.87 -2.99 -9.96
N GLU A 201 12.08 -2.14 -8.94
CA GLU A 201 13.36 -2.07 -8.21
C GLU A 201 13.66 -3.41 -7.53
N HIS A 202 14.87 -3.93 -7.71
CA HIS A 202 15.35 -5.10 -6.97
C HIS A 202 16.15 -4.59 -5.78
N ARG A 203 15.77 -5.00 -4.59
CA ARG A 203 16.26 -4.40 -3.34
C ARG A 203 16.63 -5.49 -2.34
N TYR A 204 17.73 -5.28 -1.64
CA TYR A 204 18.05 -6.01 -0.43
C TYR A 204 17.09 -5.65 0.70
N VAL A 205 16.57 -6.69 1.34
CA VAL A 205 15.77 -6.67 2.56
C VAL A 205 16.44 -7.61 3.55
N SER A 206 16.26 -7.40 4.86
CA SER A 206 16.73 -8.38 5.86
C SER A 206 16.04 -9.73 5.65
N LEU A 207 16.80 -10.81 5.83
CA LEU A 207 16.31 -12.17 5.67
C LEU A 207 15.14 -12.51 6.62
N GLU A 208 15.17 -11.96 7.83
CA GLU A 208 14.14 -12.14 8.86
C GLU A 208 13.04 -11.06 8.81
N ALA A 209 13.04 -10.19 7.79
CA ALA A 209 11.98 -9.21 7.65
C ALA A 209 10.64 -9.89 7.38
N VAL A 210 9.57 -9.29 7.91
CA VAL A 210 8.21 -9.79 7.76
C VAL A 210 7.68 -9.61 6.33
N ALA A 211 6.91 -10.58 5.85
CA ALA A 211 6.14 -10.50 4.61
C ALA A 211 4.87 -11.35 4.70
N THR A 212 3.81 -10.93 4.01
CA THR A 212 2.54 -11.66 3.94
C THR A 212 2.37 -12.28 2.56
N ILE A 213 1.96 -13.54 2.49
CA ILE A 213 1.81 -14.25 1.22
C ILE A 213 0.59 -13.72 0.44
N GLY A 214 0.76 -13.56 -0.87
CA GLY A 214 -0.28 -13.16 -1.80
C GLY A 214 -0.22 -11.67 -2.21
N VAL A 215 -1.25 -11.24 -2.94
CA VAL A 215 -1.40 -9.87 -3.46
C VAL A 215 -2.30 -9.06 -2.53
N VAL A 216 -2.12 -7.74 -2.46
CA VAL A 216 -3.04 -6.88 -1.71
C VAL A 216 -4.42 -6.84 -2.38
N SER A 217 -5.50 -6.89 -1.60
CA SER A 217 -6.89 -6.81 -2.08
C SER A 217 -7.21 -5.55 -2.90
N ASN A 218 -8.40 -5.52 -3.50
CA ASN A 218 -8.95 -4.38 -4.27
C ASN A 218 -8.13 -4.07 -5.54
N ILE A 219 -7.77 -5.09 -6.33
CA ILE A 219 -6.97 -4.94 -7.56
C ILE A 219 -7.61 -3.94 -8.54
N ASP A 220 -8.94 -3.95 -8.65
CA ASP A 220 -9.72 -3.04 -9.49
C ASP A 220 -9.80 -1.58 -8.98
N HIS A 221 -9.15 -1.24 -7.87
CA HIS A 221 -9.09 0.13 -7.39
C HIS A 221 -8.56 1.11 -8.46
N GLN A 222 -7.62 0.66 -9.29
CA GLN A 222 -7.05 1.48 -10.38
C GLN A 222 -8.06 1.82 -11.48
N ASN A 223 -9.06 0.95 -11.69
CA ASN A 223 -10.06 1.08 -12.76
C ASN A 223 -11.19 2.06 -12.38
N ARG A 224 -11.20 2.58 -11.14
CA ARG A 224 -12.23 3.50 -10.67
C ARG A 224 -12.16 4.86 -11.37
N SER A 225 -13.32 5.45 -11.64
CA SER A 225 -13.44 6.82 -12.14
C SER A 225 -14.36 7.63 -11.24
N LEU A 226 -13.92 8.81 -10.80
CA LEU A 226 -14.65 9.64 -9.86
C LEU A 226 -15.91 10.29 -10.47
N GLY A 227 -15.92 10.51 -11.79
CA GLY A 227 -17.06 11.05 -12.56
C GLY A 227 -17.32 12.56 -12.39
N LYS A 228 -17.06 13.15 -11.22
CA LYS A 228 -17.29 14.58 -10.95
C LYS A 228 -16.29 15.17 -9.95
N ALA A 229 -16.06 16.48 -10.04
CA ALA A 229 -15.13 17.21 -9.17
C ALA A 229 -15.50 17.12 -7.68
N GLY A 230 -16.80 17.15 -7.35
CA GLY A 230 -17.29 17.05 -5.97
C GLY A 230 -16.82 15.78 -5.25
N ARG A 231 -16.65 14.66 -5.96
CA ARG A 231 -16.14 13.43 -5.33
C ARG A 231 -14.67 13.55 -4.93
N SER A 232 -13.85 14.27 -5.70
CA SER A 232 -12.48 14.62 -5.29
C SER A 232 -12.47 15.50 -4.04
N ARG A 233 -13.42 16.44 -3.93
CA ARG A 233 -13.56 17.28 -2.73
C ARG A 233 -13.88 16.45 -1.50
N TRP A 234 -14.79 15.48 -1.59
CA TRP A 234 -15.13 14.57 -0.49
C TRP A 234 -13.92 13.72 -0.04
N LEU A 235 -13.04 13.35 -0.98
CA LEU A 235 -11.77 12.68 -0.68
C LEU A 235 -10.72 13.61 -0.02
N GLY A 236 -11.03 14.90 0.13
CA GLY A 236 -10.13 15.90 0.73
C GLY A 236 -9.09 16.46 -0.23
N ILE A 237 -9.35 16.37 -1.54
CA ILE A 237 -8.48 16.88 -2.60
C ILE A 237 -9.05 18.21 -3.10
N ARG A 238 -8.30 19.29 -2.93
CA ARG A 238 -8.62 20.64 -3.43
C ARG A 238 -8.17 20.78 -4.90
N PRO A 239 -8.71 21.75 -5.66
CA PRO A 239 -8.30 22.00 -7.04
C PRO A 239 -6.80 22.28 -7.20
N THR A 240 -6.23 21.85 -8.32
CA THR A 240 -4.83 22.12 -8.69
C THR A 240 -4.77 23.20 -9.77
N VAL A 241 -4.22 24.36 -9.45
CA VAL A 241 -4.01 25.44 -10.43
C VAL A 241 -2.71 25.17 -11.19
N ARG A 242 -2.77 25.27 -12.53
CA ARG A 242 -1.60 25.04 -13.42
C ARG A 242 -0.69 26.27 -13.39
N GLY A 243 0.63 26.07 -13.44
CA GLY A 243 1.61 27.17 -13.44
C GLY A 243 1.44 28.15 -14.61
N VAL A 244 1.07 27.66 -15.80
CA VAL A 244 0.80 28.49 -16.98
C VAL A 244 -0.44 29.39 -16.86
N ALA A 245 -1.27 29.18 -15.84
CA ALA A 245 -2.45 30.01 -15.57
C ALA A 245 -2.18 31.09 -14.50
N MET A 246 -0.94 31.18 -14.02
CA MET A 246 -0.54 32.10 -12.95
C MET A 246 0.24 33.30 -13.51
N ASN A 247 0.54 34.28 -12.67
CA ASN A 247 1.46 35.35 -12.99
C ASN A 247 2.91 34.89 -12.86
N LYS A 248 3.86 35.66 -13.43
CA LYS A 248 5.30 35.34 -13.38
C LYS A 248 5.85 35.27 -11.96
N CYS A 249 5.32 36.08 -11.04
CA CYS A 249 5.71 36.09 -9.64
C CYS A 249 5.38 34.78 -8.90
N ASP A 250 4.29 34.11 -9.27
CA ASP A 250 3.78 32.93 -8.54
C ASP A 250 4.36 31.62 -9.07
N HIS A 251 4.68 31.58 -10.36
CA HIS A 251 5.22 30.39 -11.01
C HIS A 251 6.15 30.75 -12.18
N PRO A 252 7.27 30.02 -12.38
CA PRO A 252 8.15 30.20 -13.54
C PRO A 252 7.46 30.11 -14.91
N HIS A 253 6.28 29.50 -14.97
CA HIS A 253 5.50 29.28 -16.19
C HIS A 253 4.46 30.36 -16.45
N GLY A 254 4.23 31.26 -15.50
CA GLY A 254 3.18 32.26 -15.59
C GLY A 254 3.50 33.42 -16.54
N GLY A 255 2.53 34.31 -16.75
CA GLY A 255 2.65 35.51 -17.59
C GLY A 255 2.73 35.27 -19.10
N GLY A 256 3.04 36.33 -19.85
CA GLY A 256 2.90 36.37 -21.31
C GLY A 256 1.47 36.68 -21.75
N ARG A 257 1.29 37.14 -23.00
CA ARG A 257 -0.04 37.34 -23.59
C ARG A 257 -0.57 36.02 -24.13
N GLY A 258 -1.87 35.76 -23.93
CA GLY A 258 -2.52 34.52 -24.35
C GLY A 258 -1.99 33.28 -23.61
N LYS A 259 -2.12 32.10 -24.24
CA LYS A 259 -1.65 30.83 -23.67
C LYS A 259 -0.23 30.55 -24.15
N SER A 260 0.75 30.74 -23.27
CA SER A 260 2.16 30.47 -23.57
C SER A 260 2.81 29.58 -22.51
N LYS A 261 3.89 28.89 -22.89
CA LYS A 261 4.80 28.20 -21.96
C LYS A 261 6.02 29.06 -21.61
N SER A 262 6.09 30.29 -22.13
CA SER A 262 7.19 31.25 -21.95
C SER A 262 8.59 30.67 -22.28
N ASN A 263 8.65 29.74 -23.24
CA ASN A 263 9.87 28.98 -23.57
C ASN A 263 10.64 28.43 -22.35
N LYS A 264 9.93 28.03 -21.29
CA LYS A 264 10.54 27.57 -20.04
C LYS A 264 10.40 26.06 -19.90
N LEU A 265 11.47 25.40 -19.45
CA LEU A 265 11.45 23.98 -19.12
C LEU A 265 10.37 23.68 -18.06
N SER A 266 9.75 22.51 -18.14
CA SER A 266 8.72 22.10 -17.17
C SER A 266 9.33 21.93 -15.77
N MET A 267 8.90 22.75 -14.82
CA MET A 267 9.41 22.79 -13.45
C MET A 267 8.30 23.03 -12.41
N SER A 268 8.63 22.83 -11.14
CA SER A 268 7.79 23.12 -9.99
C SER A 268 7.73 24.64 -9.72
N PRO A 269 6.85 25.10 -8.81
CA PRO A 269 6.82 26.51 -8.39
C PRO A 269 8.15 27.00 -7.81
N TRP A 270 8.98 26.08 -7.31
CA TRP A 270 10.28 26.37 -6.71
C TRP A 270 11.45 25.99 -7.62
N GLY A 271 11.24 25.95 -8.94
CA GLY A 271 12.31 25.78 -9.94
C GLY A 271 12.83 24.35 -10.14
N GLN A 272 12.36 23.35 -9.39
CA GLN A 272 12.79 21.96 -9.59
C GLN A 272 12.19 21.38 -10.88
N LEU A 273 13.02 20.85 -11.78
CA LEU A 273 12.58 20.24 -13.04
C LEU A 273 11.58 19.09 -12.82
N ALA A 274 10.48 19.10 -13.56
CA ALA A 274 9.34 18.19 -13.38
C ALA A 274 9.40 16.94 -14.27
N LYS A 275 10.23 16.94 -15.32
CA LYS A 275 10.34 15.85 -16.31
C LYS A 275 11.75 15.26 -16.31
N GLY A 276 11.86 13.95 -16.13
CA GLY A 276 13.12 13.18 -16.21
C GLY A 276 14.10 13.36 -15.04
N TYR A 277 14.08 14.50 -14.35
CA TYR A 277 15.06 14.85 -13.33
C TYR A 277 14.96 13.97 -12.07
N LYS A 278 16.09 13.35 -11.66
CA LYS A 278 16.16 12.51 -10.44
C LYS A 278 16.26 13.40 -9.20
N THR A 279 15.30 13.30 -8.29
CA THR A 279 15.27 14.12 -7.06
C THR A 279 16.18 13.60 -5.94
N ARG A 280 16.41 12.28 -5.85
CA ARG A 280 17.41 11.65 -4.98
C ARG A 280 18.72 11.47 -5.74
N ARG A 281 19.80 12.15 -5.32
CA ARG A 281 21.05 12.33 -6.10
C ARG A 281 22.26 12.61 -5.21
N GLY A 282 23.47 12.45 -5.76
CA GLY A 282 24.70 12.65 -5.00
C GLY A 282 24.90 11.59 -3.92
N LYS A 283 25.29 11.99 -2.72
CA LYS A 283 25.67 11.08 -1.62
C LYS A 283 24.48 10.29 -1.04
N ASN A 284 23.27 10.86 -1.05
CA ASN A 284 22.12 10.28 -0.36
C ASN A 284 21.41 9.15 -1.15
N GLN A 285 22.14 8.28 -1.83
CA GLN A 285 21.56 7.17 -2.60
C GLN A 285 21.14 5.99 -1.74
N ASN A 286 20.32 5.12 -2.32
CA ASN A 286 19.89 3.90 -1.68
C ASN A 286 21.00 2.84 -1.75
N ARG A 287 21.64 2.55 -0.62
CA ARG A 287 22.68 1.51 -0.52
C ARG A 287 22.14 0.09 -0.66
N MET A 288 20.83 -0.11 -0.45
CA MET A 288 20.20 -1.42 -0.49
C MET A 288 19.63 -1.79 -1.86
N LYS A 289 19.75 -0.93 -2.89
CA LYS A 289 19.29 -1.29 -4.25
C LYS A 289 20.32 -2.25 -4.87
N VAL A 290 19.83 -3.30 -5.51
CA VAL A 290 20.64 -4.21 -6.35
C VAL A 290 20.49 -3.81 -7.81
N LYS A 291 19.25 -3.64 -8.26
CA LYS A 291 18.91 -3.20 -9.61
C LYS A 291 17.96 -2.00 -9.51
N ASP A 292 18.29 -0.90 -10.20
CA ASP A 292 17.41 0.28 -10.25
C ASP A 292 16.08 -0.09 -10.92
N ARG A 293 15.05 0.69 -10.63
CA ARG A 293 13.75 0.53 -11.29
C ARG A 293 13.87 0.77 -12.81
N PRO A 294 13.04 0.10 -13.63
CA PRO A 294 12.93 0.45 -15.04
C PRO A 294 12.51 1.92 -15.21
N ARG A 295 13.02 2.55 -16.26
CA ARG A 295 12.68 3.91 -16.66
C ARG A 295 12.10 3.85 -18.05
N GLY A 296 10.87 4.30 -18.23
CA GLY A 296 10.23 4.37 -19.55
C GLY A 296 10.79 5.52 -20.39
N LYS A 297 12.09 5.52 -20.67
CA LYS A 297 12.71 6.44 -21.64
C LYS A 297 12.39 6.02 -23.08
N ASP A 298 12.16 4.73 -23.31
CA ASP A 298 12.08 4.14 -24.66
C ASP A 298 10.66 3.77 -25.11
N ALA A 299 9.61 4.22 -24.42
CA ALA A 299 8.26 3.73 -24.65
C ALA A 299 7.25 4.87 -24.82
N ARG A 300 7.32 5.53 -25.97
CA ARG A 300 6.23 6.29 -26.64
C ARG A 300 6.70 6.70 -28.04
N LEU A 301 6.74 5.72 -28.94
CA LEU A 301 6.33 5.93 -30.32
C LEU A 301 4.80 5.85 -30.34
#